data_AF-A0A8I1WLY6-F1
#
_entry.id   AF-A0A8I1WLY6-F1
#
_cell.length_a   1.000
_cell.length_b   1.000
_cell.length_c   1.000
_cell.angle_alpha   90.00
_cell.angle_beta   90.00
_cell.angle_gamma   90.00
#
_symmetry.space_group_name_H-M   'P 1'
#
loop_
_entity.id
_entity.type
_entity.pdbx_description
1 polymer ?
#
loop_
_entity_poly.entity_id
_entity_poly.type
_entity_poly.pdbx_seq_one_letter_code
_entity_poly.pdbx_strand_id
1 'polypeptide(L)'
;MKNVSQTVINNANTVFEKKDDKYFGYKSRFGDIVIGGAYSYRFVVHYAKTNQDVVIIPGDVNTVTTPVCTTLEERLWKPENHTNTPR
;
A
#
# COMPACT_ATOMS: atom_id res chain seq x y z
N MET A 1 0.74 -23.16 -10.87
CA MET A 1 0.49 -21.75 -11.29
C MET A 1 1.44 -20.85 -10.50
N LYS A 2 2.67 -20.59 -11.01
CA LYS A 2 3.72 -19.80 -10.28
C LYS A 2 4.12 -18.49 -10.98
N ASN A 3 3.55 -18.16 -12.13
CA ASN A 3 4.08 -17.08 -12.99
C ASN A 3 3.33 -15.74 -12.95
N VAL A 4 2.06 -15.70 -12.52
CA VAL A 4 1.27 -14.45 -12.60
C VAL A 4 1.82 -13.38 -11.63
N SER A 5 2.16 -13.77 -10.41
CA SER A 5 2.70 -12.84 -9.40
C SER A 5 4.04 -12.23 -9.81
N GLN A 6 4.93 -13.02 -10.42
CA GLN A 6 6.23 -12.53 -10.85
C GLN A 6 6.10 -11.54 -12.02
N THR A 7 5.22 -11.82 -12.98
CA THR A 7 4.95 -10.90 -14.10
C THR A 7 4.41 -9.56 -13.60
N VAL A 8 3.49 -9.58 -12.63
CA VAL A 8 2.94 -8.36 -12.01
C VAL A 8 4.03 -7.53 -11.33
N ILE A 9 4.91 -8.16 -10.55
CA ILE A 9 6.05 -7.50 -9.88
C ILE A 9 7.05 -6.93 -10.91
N ASN A 10 7.30 -7.66 -11.98
CA ASN A 10 8.21 -7.24 -13.05
C ASN A 10 7.70 -6.01 -13.80
N ASN A 11 6.38 -5.92 -14.00
CA ASN A 11 5.76 -4.81 -14.72
C ASN A 11 5.49 -3.57 -13.85
N ALA A 12 5.34 -3.75 -12.53
CA ALA A 12 5.12 -2.66 -11.58
C ALA A 12 6.19 -1.57 -11.66
N ASN A 13 5.78 -0.31 -11.54
CA ASN A 13 6.72 0.81 -11.42
C ASN A 13 7.34 0.84 -10.03
N THR A 14 6.52 0.61 -8.99
CA THR A 14 6.96 0.58 -7.59
C THR A 14 6.38 -0.64 -6.90
N VAL A 15 7.18 -1.28 -6.05
CA VAL A 15 6.78 -2.45 -5.27
C VAL A 15 7.12 -2.22 -3.81
N PHE A 16 6.14 -2.40 -2.94
CA PHE A 16 6.33 -2.47 -1.49
C PHE A 16 6.14 -3.89 -1.00
N GLU A 17 6.95 -4.32 -0.05
CA GLU A 17 6.79 -5.59 0.67
C GLU A 17 6.30 -5.29 2.08
N LYS A 18 5.15 -5.84 2.47
CA LYS A 18 4.62 -5.68 3.83
C LYS A 18 5.25 -6.74 4.74
N LYS A 19 6.00 -6.36 5.77
CA LYS A 19 6.47 -7.27 6.82
C LYS A 19 5.92 -6.77 8.15
N ASP A 20 5.21 -7.64 8.85
CA ASP A 20 4.52 -7.31 10.11
C ASP A 20 3.58 -6.09 9.95
N ASP A 21 3.88 -5.00 10.64
CA ASP A 21 3.16 -3.73 10.66
C ASP A 21 3.76 -2.67 9.70
N LYS A 22 4.83 -3.01 8.99
CA LYS A 22 5.61 -2.08 8.17
C LYS A 22 5.62 -2.46 6.70
N TYR A 23 5.88 -1.47 5.85
CA TYR A 23 6.06 -1.63 4.43
C TYR A 23 7.49 -1.28 4.05
N PHE A 24 8.11 -2.07 3.19
CA PHE A 24 9.50 -1.90 2.79
C PHE A 24 9.57 -1.66 1.29
N GLY A 25 10.40 -0.71 0.86
CA GLY A 25 10.66 -0.51 -0.56
C GLY A 25 11.35 -1.73 -1.16
N TYR A 26 10.74 -2.38 -2.15
CA TYR A 26 11.31 -3.54 -2.84
C TYR A 26 11.79 -3.17 -4.25
N LYS A 27 11.07 -2.27 -4.93
CA LYS A 27 11.40 -1.76 -6.27
C LYS A 27 10.85 -0.35 -6.44
N SER A 28 11.58 0.53 -7.13
CA SER A 28 11.03 1.76 -7.72
C SER A 28 11.75 2.07 -9.02
N ARG A 29 10.98 2.34 -10.09
CA ARG A 29 11.49 2.83 -11.37
C ARG A 29 11.73 4.34 -11.38
N PHE A 30 11.04 5.07 -10.51
CA PHE A 30 11.14 6.53 -10.43
C PHE A 30 12.30 7.00 -9.54
N GLY A 31 12.88 6.11 -8.73
CA GLY A 31 14.01 6.42 -7.84
C GLY A 31 13.61 7.24 -6.60
N ASP A 32 12.32 7.37 -6.35
CA ASP A 32 11.69 8.12 -5.26
C ASP A 32 11.45 7.29 -3.99
N ILE A 33 11.54 5.96 -4.10
CA ILE A 33 11.45 5.02 -2.98
C ILE A 33 12.83 4.42 -2.70
N VAL A 34 13.25 4.51 -1.46
CA VAL A 34 14.47 3.89 -0.93
C VAL A 34 14.23 2.39 -0.79
N ILE A 35 15.04 1.59 -1.49
CA ILE A 35 14.99 0.12 -1.39
C ILE A 35 15.43 -0.30 0.03
N GLY A 36 14.63 -1.13 0.69
CA GLY A 36 14.79 -1.49 2.10
C GLY A 36 14.31 -0.42 3.09
N GLY A 37 13.91 0.77 2.62
CA GLY A 37 13.37 1.83 3.46
C GLY A 37 12.01 1.44 4.05
N ALA A 38 11.77 1.78 5.31
CA ALA A 38 10.51 1.52 6.00
C ALA A 38 9.51 2.67 5.79
N TYR A 39 8.30 2.32 5.38
CA TYR A 39 7.22 3.24 5.05
C TYR A 39 5.97 2.92 5.87
N SER A 40 5.26 3.97 6.26
CA SER A 40 3.97 3.84 6.96
C SER A 40 2.87 3.40 6.01
N TYR A 41 1.83 2.75 6.54
CA TYR A 41 0.61 2.42 5.80
C TYR A 41 0.02 3.64 5.08
N ARG A 42 -0.08 4.78 5.79
CA ARG A 42 -0.63 6.03 5.24
C ARG A 42 0.15 6.51 4.01
N PHE A 43 1.48 6.45 4.07
CA PHE A 43 2.34 6.82 2.95
C PHE A 43 2.13 5.88 1.77
N VAL A 44 2.22 4.57 1.97
CA VAL A 44 2.09 3.58 0.90
C VAL A 44 0.72 3.65 0.22
N VAL A 45 -0.35 3.82 0.99
CA VAL A 45 -1.71 3.98 0.45
C VAL A 45 -1.84 5.26 -0.36
N HIS A 46 -1.32 6.38 0.15
CA HIS A 46 -1.35 7.63 -0.60
C HIS A 46 -0.54 7.51 -1.91
N TYR A 47 0.66 6.97 -1.81
CA TYR A 47 1.55 6.74 -2.95
C TYR A 47 0.89 5.86 -4.02
N ALA A 48 0.23 4.77 -3.61
CA ALA A 48 -0.48 3.88 -4.54
C ALA A 48 -1.72 4.50 -5.18
N LYS A 49 -2.33 5.53 -4.55
CA LYS A 49 -3.44 6.28 -5.14
C LYS A 49 -2.98 7.31 -6.18
N THR A 50 -1.78 7.87 -6.00
CA THR A 50 -1.26 8.94 -6.87
C THR A 50 -0.34 8.45 -7.97
N ASN A 51 0.16 7.21 -7.88
CA ASN A 51 1.09 6.64 -8.84
C ASN A 51 0.53 5.38 -9.49
N GLN A 52 0.83 5.19 -10.77
CA GLN A 52 0.41 4.02 -11.54
C GLN A 52 1.33 2.81 -11.30
N ASP A 53 0.77 1.62 -11.44
CA ASP A 53 1.47 0.33 -11.36
C ASP A 53 2.24 0.12 -10.05
N VAL A 54 1.62 0.50 -8.93
CA VAL A 54 2.14 0.24 -7.59
C VAL A 54 1.62 -1.10 -7.08
N VAL A 55 2.53 -1.99 -6.66
CA VAL A 55 2.19 -3.31 -6.12
C VAL A 55 2.59 -3.40 -4.66
N ILE A 56 1.72 -3.97 -3.82
CA ILE A 56 1.99 -4.23 -2.41
C ILE A 56 1.95 -5.74 -2.22
N ILE A 57 3.10 -6.34 -1.93
CA ILE A 57 3.24 -7.77 -1.66
C ILE A 57 3.00 -8.00 -0.16
N PRO A 58 2.04 -8.85 0.25
CA PRO A 58 1.95 -9.30 1.62
C PRO A 58 3.16 -10.20 1.95
N GLY A 59 3.86 -9.93 3.05
CA GLY A 59 5.05 -10.69 3.47
C GLY A 59 4.76 -12.16 3.81
N ASP A 60 3.50 -12.49 4.05
CA ASP A 60 3.04 -13.87 4.06
C ASP A 60 2.59 -14.28 2.66
N VAL A 61 3.49 -14.96 1.95
CA VAL A 61 3.24 -15.60 0.65
C VAL A 61 2.19 -16.73 0.76
N ASN A 62 1.72 -17.05 1.97
CA ASN A 62 0.60 -17.98 2.21
C ASN A 62 -0.77 -17.31 2.29
N THR A 63 -0.85 -15.98 2.36
CA THR A 63 -2.12 -15.26 2.31
C THR A 63 -2.19 -14.46 1.02
N VAL A 64 -2.68 -15.11 -0.04
CA VAL A 64 -3.24 -14.43 -1.21
C VAL A 64 -4.46 -13.66 -0.72
N THR A 65 -4.26 -12.43 -0.24
CA THR A 65 -5.35 -11.47 -0.19
C THR A 65 -5.56 -11.00 -1.62
N THR A 66 -6.69 -11.44 -2.17
CA THR A 66 -7.35 -10.93 -3.37
C THR A 66 -7.03 -9.46 -3.65
N PRO A 67 -6.86 -9.04 -4.91
CA PRO A 67 -6.71 -7.63 -5.24
C PRO A 67 -7.98 -6.90 -4.80
N VAL A 68 -7.88 -6.16 -3.69
CA VAL A 68 -8.97 -5.32 -3.22
C VAL A 68 -8.90 -4.02 -4.01
N CYS A 69 -9.75 -3.92 -5.03
CA CYS A 69 -10.16 -2.63 -5.54
C CYS A 69 -11.27 -2.10 -4.63
N THR A 70 -10.90 -1.38 -3.57
CA THR A 70 -11.84 -0.50 -2.87
C THR A 70 -11.17 0.85 -2.72
N THR A 71 -11.66 1.85 -3.44
CA THR A 71 -11.59 3.23 -2.95
C THR A 71 -12.41 3.29 -1.67
N LEU A 72 -11.80 3.83 -0.63
CA LEU A 72 -12.32 3.79 0.72
C LEU A 72 -12.03 5.08 1.47
N GLU A 73 -12.22 6.20 0.76
CA GLU A 73 -12.84 7.37 1.38
C GLU A 73 -14.24 6.99 1.93
N GLU A 74 -14.86 5.92 1.39
CA GLU A 74 -16.19 5.39 1.74
C GLU A 74 -16.32 4.52 3.03
N ARG A 75 -15.26 4.09 3.75
CA ARG A 75 -15.45 3.42 5.08
C ARG A 75 -15.02 4.23 6.29
N LEU A 76 -14.09 5.19 6.17
CA LEU A 76 -13.43 5.77 7.36
C LEU A 76 -13.63 7.28 7.55
N TRP A 77 -14.38 7.96 6.67
CA TRP A 77 -14.86 9.31 6.99
C TRP A 77 -16.01 9.24 8.01
N LYS A 78 -15.71 9.52 9.28
CA LYS A 78 -16.64 10.17 10.18
C LYS A 78 -16.02 11.52 10.54
N PRO A 79 -16.66 12.66 10.24
CA PRO A 79 -16.17 13.94 10.70
C PRO A 79 -16.19 13.90 12.23
N GLU A 80 -15.04 14.18 12.81
CA GLU A 80 -14.84 14.41 14.24
C GLU A 80 -15.84 15.47 14.73
N ASN A 81 -16.82 15.07 15.55
CA ASN A 81 -17.57 16.04 16.34
C ASN A 81 -16.61 16.56 17.41
N HIS A 82 -15.93 17.67 17.08
CA HIS A 82 -15.22 18.49 18.03
C HIS A 82 -16.12 18.76 19.24
N THR A 83 -15.57 18.48 20.42
CA THR A 83 -16.07 18.93 21.71
C THR A 83 -16.54 20.38 21.65
N ASN A 84 -17.80 20.62 21.99
CA ASN A 84 -18.21 21.88 22.61
C ASN A 84 -19.34 21.59 23.60
N THR A 85 -18.96 21.45 24.86
CA THR A 85 -19.85 21.81 25.98
C THR A 85 -20.05 23.33 25.90
N PRO A 86 -21.29 23.82 25.88
CA PRO A 86 -21.58 24.89 26.83
C PRO A 86 -22.99 24.80 27.45
N ARG A 87 -23.00 25.05 28.77
CA ARG A 87 -24.10 25.36 29.71
C ARG A 87 -25.13 24.27 30.00
#